data_AF-A0A924JWY9-F1
#
_entry.id   AF-A0A924JWY9-F1
#
_cell.length_a   1.000
_cell.length_b   1.000
_cell.length_c   1.000
_cell.angle_alpha   90.00
_cell.angle_beta   90.00
_cell.angle_gamma   90.00
#
_symmetry.space_group_name_H-M   'P 1'
#
loop_
_entity.id
_entity.type
_entity.pdbx_description
1 polymer ?
#
loop_
_entity_poly.entity_id
_entity_poly.type
_entity_poly.pdbx_seq_one_letter_code
_entity_poly.pdbx_strand_id
1 'polypeptide(L)'
;MTGTAMEMKASVIIVAWRLIAELQECLDALALSEEVGPFEVIIVLNGAPPATAKIAKSHHIVTRVIARNSNFGFGAACNVAASVATGANLIFLNDDTRVERDWLSALISTSEQRPNAGAVASLLINSDGSIQEAGSRVLSHGGTQQWGKGLSREEAENQGLLRPRVVDYGSAAALLIRRSLFVDLGGYDPLFEPAYYEDVDLQLRLRELGRSIWFEPAARVVHHSGLSTRSDQWFRWFAANRSGQRFIERWAEMLSTAPSPDSPLDYLGNVGSRMRPVVRTSVASVDIDDSDRMALAIAKDYAAWLAAQLDQATNDVKALQQEAASLPGRDALVAEIAVLNERLQAQSAPTAAIDLKNIIVSKRNVRRGREGAKAQRTRSTENDLVLGEAMRATAERTKWRWKRSS
;
A
#
# COMPACT_ATOMS: atom_id res chain seq x y z
N MET A 1 -5.27 -44.16 29.44
CA MET A 1 -4.84 -43.58 28.15
C MET A 1 -5.17 -42.09 28.20
N THR A 2 -4.19 -41.27 28.58
CA THR A 2 -4.30 -39.81 28.50
C THR A 2 -4.30 -39.44 27.02
N GLY A 3 -5.46 -39.09 26.47
CA GLY A 3 -5.53 -38.58 25.10
C GLY A 3 -4.63 -37.36 25.00
N THR A 4 -3.53 -37.47 24.27
CA THR A 4 -2.75 -36.31 23.86
C THR A 4 -3.69 -35.41 23.07
N ALA A 5 -4.08 -34.27 23.66
CA ALA A 5 -4.80 -33.24 22.95
C ALA A 5 -4.01 -32.94 21.67
N MET A 6 -4.64 -33.03 20.50
CA MET A 6 -3.96 -32.73 19.25
C MET A 6 -3.43 -31.30 19.31
N GLU A 7 -2.13 -31.14 19.13
CA GLU A 7 -1.48 -29.83 19.14
C GLU A 7 -1.95 -29.02 17.91
N MET A 8 -2.45 -27.81 18.15
CA MET A 8 -2.91 -26.93 17.08
C MET A 8 -1.71 -26.49 16.24
N LYS A 9 -1.73 -26.76 14.94
CA LYS A 9 -0.61 -26.42 14.04
C LYS A 9 -0.57 -24.94 13.70
N ALA A 10 -1.74 -24.29 13.64
CA ALA A 10 -1.86 -22.88 13.33
C ALA A 10 -3.03 -22.20 14.06
N SER A 11 -2.86 -20.92 14.35
CA SER A 11 -3.93 -19.99 14.69
C SER A 11 -3.99 -18.92 13.61
N VAL A 12 -5.05 -18.94 12.79
CA VAL A 12 -5.33 -17.89 11.81
C VAL A 12 -5.98 -16.71 12.52
N ILE A 13 -5.37 -15.54 12.39
CA ILE A 13 -5.76 -14.29 13.03
C ILE A 13 -6.28 -13.37 11.93
N ILE A 14 -7.57 -13.02 12.05
CA ILE A 14 -8.25 -12.09 11.14
C ILE A 14 -8.71 -10.88 11.94
N VAL A 15 -8.31 -9.69 11.50
CA VAL A 15 -8.81 -8.43 12.06
C VAL A 15 -9.91 -7.93 11.14
N ALA A 16 -11.15 -7.93 11.63
CA ALA A 16 -12.32 -7.53 10.86
C ALA A 16 -12.82 -6.16 11.32
N TRP A 17 -13.07 -5.26 10.37
CA TRP A 17 -13.60 -3.92 10.68
C TRP A 17 -14.93 -3.63 10.00
N ARG A 18 -14.99 -3.47 8.68
CA ARG A 18 -16.22 -3.01 8.00
C ARG A 18 -16.59 -3.79 6.74
N LEU A 19 -15.77 -4.76 6.36
CA LEU A 19 -15.96 -5.57 5.17
C LEU A 19 -16.79 -6.81 5.52
N ILE A 20 -18.03 -6.86 5.06
CA ILE A 20 -18.96 -7.93 5.42
C ILE A 20 -18.92 -9.04 4.38
N ALA A 21 -19.03 -8.68 3.10
CA ALA A 21 -19.04 -9.64 2.00
C ALA A 21 -17.66 -10.28 1.85
N GLU A 22 -16.61 -9.48 1.94
CA GLU A 22 -15.24 -9.94 1.80
C GLU A 22 -14.83 -10.84 2.99
N LEU A 23 -15.25 -10.51 4.22
CA LEU A 23 -15.02 -11.40 5.36
C LEU A 23 -15.71 -12.77 5.15
N GLN A 24 -16.93 -12.78 4.61
CA GLN A 24 -17.62 -14.03 4.29
C GLN A 24 -16.83 -14.82 3.24
N GLU A 25 -16.39 -14.20 2.15
CA GLU A 25 -15.59 -14.84 1.11
C GLU A 25 -14.24 -15.36 1.63
N CYS A 26 -13.60 -14.61 2.52
CA CYS A 26 -12.37 -15.01 3.20
C CYS A 26 -12.57 -16.28 4.01
N LEU A 27 -13.61 -16.33 4.85
CA LEU A 27 -13.91 -17.49 5.68
C LEU A 27 -14.36 -18.69 4.84
N ASP A 28 -15.11 -18.47 3.76
CA ASP A 28 -15.50 -19.53 2.83
C ASP A 28 -14.28 -20.13 2.12
N ALA A 29 -13.33 -19.31 1.70
CA ALA A 29 -12.08 -19.78 1.11
C ALA A 29 -11.24 -20.58 2.11
N LEU A 30 -11.15 -20.09 3.35
CA LEU A 30 -10.40 -20.71 4.43
C LEU A 30 -11.00 -22.06 4.85
N ALA A 31 -12.33 -22.20 4.80
CA ALA A 31 -13.02 -23.46 5.06
C ALA A 31 -12.77 -24.55 4.01
N LEU A 32 -12.33 -24.14 2.81
CA LEU A 32 -11.91 -25.06 1.76
C LEU A 32 -10.45 -25.47 1.86
N SER A 33 -9.67 -24.91 2.79
CA SER A 33 -8.28 -25.31 2.99
C SER A 33 -8.21 -26.70 3.61
N GLU A 34 -7.79 -27.66 2.80
CA GLU A 34 -7.63 -29.06 3.22
C GLU A 34 -6.19 -29.30 3.71
N GLU A 35 -6.02 -30.30 4.58
CA GLU A 35 -4.74 -31.00 4.83
C GLU A 35 -3.73 -30.48 5.87
N VAL A 36 -3.93 -29.34 6.54
CA VAL A 36 -2.85 -28.82 7.42
C VAL A 36 -2.86 -29.39 8.85
N GLY A 37 -3.77 -30.29 9.16
CA GLY A 37 -4.06 -30.71 10.55
C GLY A 37 -4.91 -29.66 11.28
N PRO A 38 -5.09 -29.79 12.61
CA PRO A 38 -6.00 -28.92 13.34
C PRO A 38 -5.46 -27.47 13.39
N PHE A 39 -6.28 -26.51 12.97
CA PHE A 39 -6.04 -25.08 13.10
C PHE A 39 -7.26 -24.39 13.72
N GLU A 40 -7.04 -23.20 14.25
CA GLU A 40 -8.11 -22.36 14.79
C GLU A 40 -8.20 -21.04 14.03
N VAL A 41 -9.39 -20.43 14.03
CA VAL A 41 -9.63 -19.12 13.41
C VAL A 41 -10.12 -18.16 14.49
N ILE A 42 -9.32 -17.16 14.78
CA ILE A 42 -9.56 -16.12 15.77
C ILE A 42 -9.84 -14.81 15.04
N ILE A 43 -11.04 -14.28 15.23
CA ILE A 43 -11.45 -13.00 14.64
C ILE A 43 -11.48 -11.92 15.70
N VAL A 44 -10.83 -10.79 15.44
CA VAL A 44 -10.97 -9.56 16.24
C VAL A 44 -11.87 -8.58 15.50
N LEU A 45 -13.04 -8.32 16.07
CA LEU A 45 -13.97 -7.29 15.58
C LEU A 45 -13.47 -5.93 16.10
N ASN A 46 -12.75 -5.19 15.26
CA ASN A 46 -12.00 -3.99 15.64
C ASN A 46 -12.83 -2.72 15.41
N GLY A 47 -13.85 -2.49 16.26
CA GLY A 47 -14.83 -1.43 16.04
C GLY A 47 -15.78 -1.74 14.88
N ALA A 48 -16.10 -3.02 14.70
CA ALA A 48 -16.89 -3.51 13.58
C ALA A 48 -18.41 -3.35 13.79
N PRO A 49 -19.21 -3.14 12.72
CA PRO A 49 -20.65 -3.03 12.85
C PRO A 49 -21.27 -4.39 13.24
N PRO A 50 -22.48 -4.40 13.84
CA PRO A 50 -23.15 -5.63 14.28
C PRO A 50 -23.30 -6.70 13.19
N ALA A 51 -23.43 -6.29 11.93
CA ALA A 51 -23.54 -7.22 10.80
C ALA A 51 -22.25 -8.05 10.59
N THR A 52 -21.07 -7.45 10.73
CA THR A 52 -19.79 -8.17 10.65
C THR A 52 -19.67 -9.21 11.77
N ALA A 53 -20.11 -8.85 12.98
CA ALA A 53 -20.12 -9.77 14.12
C ALA A 53 -21.03 -10.99 13.89
N LYS A 54 -22.16 -10.79 13.20
CA LYS A 54 -23.08 -11.87 12.84
C LYS A 54 -22.41 -12.88 11.90
N ILE A 55 -21.76 -12.39 10.83
CA ILE A 55 -21.01 -13.22 9.88
C ILE A 55 -19.94 -14.04 10.60
N ALA A 56 -19.07 -13.36 11.36
CA ALA A 56 -17.99 -14.00 12.11
C ALA A 56 -18.48 -15.12 13.05
N LYS A 57 -19.58 -14.89 13.79
CA LYS A 57 -20.12 -15.88 14.74
C LYS A 57 -20.88 -17.03 14.08
N SER A 58 -21.40 -16.82 12.86
CA SER A 58 -22.17 -17.85 12.15
C SER A 58 -21.31 -18.83 11.36
N HIS A 59 -20.05 -18.49 11.10
CA HIS A 59 -19.18 -19.31 10.27
C HIS A 59 -18.53 -20.43 11.09
N HIS A 60 -18.68 -21.68 10.63
CA HIS A 60 -18.38 -22.88 11.40
C HIS A 60 -16.90 -23.12 11.70
N ILE A 61 -15.98 -22.52 10.93
CA ILE A 61 -14.53 -22.64 11.18
C ILE A 61 -14.04 -21.67 12.26
N VAL A 62 -14.86 -20.67 12.61
CA VAL A 62 -14.48 -19.63 13.57
C VAL A 62 -14.53 -20.19 14.98
N THR A 63 -13.36 -20.34 15.58
CA THR A 63 -13.24 -20.90 16.93
C THR A 63 -13.39 -19.84 18.01
N ARG A 64 -13.05 -18.58 17.69
CA ARG A 64 -13.09 -17.49 18.65
C ARG A 64 -13.37 -16.14 17.98
N VAL A 65 -14.24 -15.36 18.62
CA VAL A 65 -14.52 -13.98 18.25
C VAL A 65 -14.24 -13.09 19.45
N ILE A 66 -13.37 -12.10 19.27
CA ILE A 66 -13.03 -11.09 20.26
C ILE A 66 -13.63 -9.77 19.78
N ALA A 67 -14.62 -9.24 20.51
CA ALA A 67 -15.28 -8.00 20.14
C ALA A 67 -14.64 -6.80 20.85
N ARG A 68 -14.38 -5.72 20.10
CA ARG A 68 -13.97 -4.43 20.65
C ARG A 68 -14.86 -3.31 20.12
N ASN A 69 -15.12 -2.32 20.97
CA ASN A 69 -16.05 -1.22 20.67
C ASN A 69 -15.46 -0.14 19.77
N SER A 70 -14.13 -0.07 19.65
CA SER A 70 -13.42 0.93 18.84
C SER A 70 -12.27 0.29 18.06
N ASN A 71 -11.80 0.98 17.01
CA ASN A 71 -10.69 0.55 16.18
C ASN A 71 -9.37 1.04 16.79
N PHE A 72 -8.53 0.13 17.24
CA PHE A 72 -7.24 0.44 17.88
C PHE A 72 -6.04 0.19 16.95
N GLY A 73 -6.29 -0.02 15.66
CA GLY A 73 -5.27 -0.35 14.69
C GLY A 73 -5.05 -1.85 14.49
N PHE A 74 -4.33 -2.19 13.43
CA PHE A 74 -4.11 -3.58 13.00
C PHE A 74 -3.18 -4.33 13.96
N GLY A 75 -1.97 -3.82 14.21
CA GLY A 75 -1.00 -4.46 15.10
C GLY A 75 -1.54 -4.73 16.52
N ALA A 76 -2.26 -3.77 17.11
CA ALA A 76 -2.87 -3.93 18.43
C ALA A 76 -3.94 -5.03 18.44
N ALA A 77 -4.78 -5.11 17.41
CA ALA A 77 -5.78 -6.17 17.27
C ALA A 77 -5.12 -7.55 17.09
N CYS A 78 -4.07 -7.63 16.27
CA CYS A 78 -3.28 -8.85 16.10
C CYS A 78 -2.63 -9.31 17.40
N ASN A 79 -2.09 -8.40 18.21
CA ASN A 79 -1.52 -8.71 19.52
C ASN A 79 -2.56 -9.33 20.48
N VAL A 80 -3.79 -8.80 20.49
CA VAL A 80 -4.90 -9.36 21.29
C VAL A 80 -5.20 -10.80 20.87
N ALA A 81 -5.36 -11.04 19.57
CA ALA A 81 -5.63 -12.38 19.06
C ALA A 81 -4.47 -13.36 19.37
N ALA A 82 -3.23 -12.92 19.17
CA ALA A 82 -2.04 -13.71 19.44
C ALA A 82 -1.90 -14.10 20.92
N SER A 83 -2.36 -13.24 21.85
CA SER A 83 -2.31 -13.53 23.30
C SER A 83 -3.18 -14.71 23.73
N VAL A 84 -4.19 -15.06 22.93
CA VAL A 84 -5.10 -16.16 23.21
C VAL A 84 -4.97 -17.32 22.22
N ALA A 85 -4.04 -17.21 21.28
CA ALA A 85 -3.76 -18.20 20.24
C ALA A 85 -3.00 -19.41 20.80
N THR A 86 -3.47 -20.60 20.47
CA THR A 86 -2.93 -21.88 20.94
C THR A 86 -2.03 -22.58 19.93
N GLY A 87 -2.09 -22.18 18.66
CA GLY A 87 -1.34 -22.76 17.55
C GLY A 87 0.16 -22.52 17.61
N ALA A 88 0.95 -23.47 17.13
CA ALA A 88 2.40 -23.35 17.02
C ALA A 88 2.83 -22.21 16.07
N ASN A 89 2.04 -21.99 15.01
CA ASN A 89 2.22 -20.91 14.05
C ASN A 89 1.07 -19.90 14.16
N LEU A 90 1.39 -18.60 14.11
CA LEU A 90 0.43 -17.53 13.93
C LEU A 90 0.35 -17.18 12.45
N ILE A 91 -0.86 -17.09 11.92
CA ILE A 91 -1.10 -16.74 10.52
C ILE A 91 -1.90 -15.45 10.51
N PHE A 92 -1.29 -14.33 10.11
CA PHE A 92 -2.00 -13.07 9.91
C PHE A 92 -2.63 -13.09 8.52
N LEU A 93 -3.94 -12.86 8.47
CA LEU A 93 -4.72 -12.89 7.24
C LEU A 93 -5.72 -11.72 7.25
N ASN A 94 -5.71 -10.89 6.21
CA ASN A 94 -6.70 -9.80 6.10
C ASN A 94 -8.09 -10.33 5.76
N ASP A 95 -9.12 -9.59 6.19
CA ASP A 95 -10.54 -9.92 5.95
C ASP A 95 -10.99 -9.71 4.48
N ASP A 96 -10.12 -9.18 3.63
CA ASP A 96 -10.31 -8.95 2.19
C ASP A 96 -9.46 -9.87 1.31
N THR A 97 -9.25 -11.11 1.77
CA THR A 97 -8.45 -12.12 1.10
C THR A 97 -9.26 -13.34 0.68
N ARG A 98 -8.78 -14.03 -0.36
CA ARG A 98 -9.25 -15.34 -0.77
C ARG A 98 -8.04 -16.25 -0.97
N VAL A 99 -7.86 -17.20 -0.06
CA VAL A 99 -6.75 -18.16 -0.08
C VAL A 99 -7.02 -19.32 -1.04
N GLU A 100 -5.96 -19.94 -1.56
CA GLU A 100 -6.07 -21.22 -2.28
C GLU A 100 -6.10 -22.42 -1.31
N ARG A 101 -6.60 -23.57 -1.80
CA ARG A 101 -6.79 -24.80 -1.01
C ARG A 101 -5.55 -25.19 -0.22
N ASP A 102 -4.38 -25.19 -0.88
CA ASP A 102 -3.12 -25.65 -0.30
C ASP A 102 -2.27 -24.51 0.30
N TRP A 103 -2.85 -23.32 0.45
CA TRP A 103 -2.14 -22.13 0.90
C TRP A 103 -1.49 -22.32 2.28
N LEU A 104 -2.27 -22.78 3.26
CA LEU A 104 -1.81 -22.90 4.63
C LEU A 104 -0.80 -24.05 4.80
N SER A 105 -0.94 -25.14 4.05
CA SER A 105 0.03 -26.25 4.05
C SER A 105 1.37 -25.82 3.46
N ALA A 106 1.37 -25.02 2.39
CA ALA A 106 2.58 -24.46 1.81
C ALA A 106 3.35 -23.56 2.80
N LEU A 107 2.65 -22.67 3.53
CA LEU A 107 3.27 -21.83 4.55
C LEU A 107 3.89 -22.65 5.68
N ILE A 108 3.12 -23.60 6.24
CA ILE A 108 3.59 -24.42 7.37
C ILE A 108 4.75 -25.32 6.93
N SER A 109 4.65 -25.98 5.77
CA SER A 109 5.71 -26.83 5.23
C SER A 109 7.01 -26.06 5.05
N THR A 110 6.94 -24.82 4.53
CA THR A 110 8.11 -23.95 4.40
C THR A 110 8.70 -23.57 5.75
N SER A 111 7.86 -23.24 6.73
CA SER A 111 8.30 -22.98 8.11
C SER A 111 9.04 -24.18 8.68
N GLU A 112 8.44 -25.38 8.62
CA GLU A 112 9.01 -26.63 9.14
C GLU A 112 10.34 -27.00 8.46
N GLN A 113 10.42 -26.89 7.13
CA GLN A 113 11.64 -27.17 6.35
C GLN A 113 12.75 -26.13 6.58
N ARG A 114 12.41 -24.93 7.07
CA ARG A 114 13.36 -23.84 7.34
C ARG A 114 13.33 -23.48 8.83
N PRO A 115 14.07 -24.19 9.69
CA PRO A 115 14.12 -23.89 11.12
C PRO A 115 14.58 -22.46 11.47
N ASN A 116 15.32 -21.81 10.57
CA ASN A 116 15.73 -20.40 10.72
C ASN A 116 14.74 -19.37 10.17
N ALA A 117 13.61 -19.79 9.57
CA ALA A 117 12.59 -18.86 9.10
C ALA A 117 11.93 -18.14 10.29
N GLY A 118 12.05 -16.82 10.32
CA GLY A 118 11.33 -15.97 11.27
C GLY A 118 9.87 -15.81 10.86
N ALA A 119 9.66 -15.64 9.56
CA ALA A 119 8.34 -15.55 8.94
C ALA A 119 8.34 -16.19 7.54
N VAL A 120 7.14 -16.53 7.07
CA VAL A 120 6.89 -17.00 5.69
C VAL A 120 5.74 -16.19 5.08
N ALA A 121 6.04 -15.44 4.03
CA ALA A 121 5.12 -14.59 3.29
C ALA A 121 4.52 -15.31 2.10
N SER A 122 3.23 -15.05 1.86
CA SER A 122 2.48 -15.58 0.72
C SER A 122 2.78 -14.81 -0.57
N LEU A 123 2.42 -15.41 -1.71
CA LEU A 123 2.21 -14.69 -2.96
C LEU A 123 0.85 -14.01 -2.95
N LEU A 124 0.86 -12.68 -3.03
CA LEU A 124 -0.35 -11.88 -3.16
C LEU A 124 -0.63 -11.58 -4.64
N ILE A 125 -1.89 -11.75 -5.03
CA ILE A 125 -2.37 -11.59 -6.39
C ILE A 125 -3.54 -10.60 -6.37
N ASN A 126 -3.59 -9.69 -7.35
CA ASN A 126 -4.73 -8.81 -7.56
C ASN A 126 -5.92 -9.58 -8.13
N SER A 127 -7.11 -8.98 -8.09
CA SER A 127 -8.33 -9.61 -8.61
C SER A 127 -8.29 -9.85 -10.13
N ASP A 128 -7.45 -9.12 -10.87
CA ASP A 128 -7.23 -9.31 -12.31
C ASP A 128 -6.19 -10.42 -12.64
N GLY A 129 -5.64 -11.07 -11.62
CA GLY A 129 -4.63 -12.12 -11.76
C GLY A 129 -3.18 -11.62 -11.87
N SER A 130 -2.97 -10.30 -11.91
CA SER A 130 -1.61 -9.72 -11.85
C SER A 130 -0.99 -9.90 -10.46
N ILE A 131 0.33 -9.98 -10.41
CA ILE A 131 1.08 -10.08 -9.16
C ILE A 131 0.92 -8.78 -8.38
N GLN A 132 0.50 -8.89 -7.13
CA GLN A 132 0.46 -7.76 -6.20
C GLN A 132 1.78 -7.67 -5.43
N GLU A 133 2.24 -8.82 -4.92
CA GLU A 133 3.46 -8.91 -4.11
C GLU A 133 4.03 -10.33 -4.14
N ALA A 134 5.23 -10.49 -4.69
CA ALA A 134 6.04 -11.71 -4.60
C ALA A 134 7.12 -11.56 -3.51
N GLY A 135 6.73 -11.10 -2.32
CA GLY A 135 7.63 -10.55 -1.30
C GLY A 135 8.08 -9.12 -1.60
N SER A 136 8.77 -8.48 -0.65
CA SER A 136 9.08 -7.04 -0.72
C SER A 136 10.50 -6.70 -0.29
N ARG A 137 10.97 -5.52 -0.70
CA ARG A 137 12.22 -4.90 -0.22
C ARG A 137 11.98 -3.53 0.44
N VAL A 138 12.85 -3.18 1.38
CA VAL A 138 12.90 -1.85 2.00
C VAL A 138 14.00 -1.02 1.32
N LEU A 139 13.71 0.22 0.99
CA LEU A 139 14.59 1.15 0.29
C LEU A 139 15.23 2.14 1.26
N SER A 140 16.37 2.72 0.89
CA SER A 140 17.14 3.65 1.74
C SER A 140 16.37 4.88 2.21
N HIS A 141 15.34 5.32 1.48
CA HIS A 141 14.45 6.41 1.88
C HIS A 141 13.29 5.95 2.79
N GLY A 142 13.31 4.73 3.32
CA GLY A 142 12.26 4.17 4.18
C GLY A 142 10.99 3.74 3.47
N GLY A 143 10.95 3.80 2.14
CA GLY A 143 9.82 3.27 1.37
C GLY A 143 10.02 1.80 1.05
N THR A 144 8.99 1.21 0.45
CA THR A 144 8.94 -0.23 0.16
C THR A 144 8.65 -0.49 -1.30
N GLN A 145 9.22 -1.55 -1.85
CA GLN A 145 8.92 -2.02 -3.20
C GLN A 145 8.45 -3.48 -3.13
N GLN A 146 7.23 -3.72 -3.61
CA GLN A 146 6.66 -5.05 -3.78
C GLN A 146 7.19 -5.67 -5.08
N TRP A 147 7.81 -6.83 -5.00
CA TRP A 147 8.37 -7.50 -6.17
C TRP A 147 7.29 -7.99 -7.10
N GLY A 148 7.48 -7.75 -8.41
CA GLY A 148 6.57 -8.20 -9.46
C GLY A 148 5.26 -7.44 -9.55
N LYS A 149 5.06 -6.36 -8.78
CA LYS A 149 3.82 -5.60 -8.77
C LYS A 149 3.38 -5.19 -10.18
N GLY A 150 2.19 -5.61 -10.58
CA GLY A 150 1.57 -5.32 -11.88
C GLY A 150 2.01 -6.24 -13.02
N LEU A 151 2.96 -7.17 -12.79
CA LEU A 151 3.32 -8.17 -13.78
C LEU A 151 2.22 -9.24 -13.90
N SER A 152 2.09 -9.81 -15.08
CA SER A 152 1.42 -11.10 -15.24
C SER A 152 2.20 -12.21 -14.53
N ARG A 153 1.53 -13.34 -14.28
CA ARG A 153 2.17 -14.52 -13.68
C ARG A 153 3.33 -15.04 -14.54
N GLU A 154 3.14 -15.10 -15.85
CA GLU A 154 4.14 -15.55 -16.82
C GLU A 154 5.38 -14.66 -16.80
N GLU A 155 5.21 -13.33 -16.80
CA GLU A 155 6.34 -12.40 -16.71
C GLU A 155 7.12 -12.56 -15.39
N ALA A 156 6.41 -12.72 -14.28
CA ALA A 156 7.04 -12.94 -12.97
C ALA A 156 7.80 -14.28 -12.91
N GLU A 157 7.28 -15.34 -13.54
CA GLU A 157 7.97 -16.62 -13.68
C GLU A 157 9.23 -16.50 -14.53
N ASN A 158 9.12 -15.84 -15.69
CA ASN A 158 10.25 -15.60 -16.60
C ASN A 158 11.36 -14.75 -15.96
N GLN A 159 11.00 -13.87 -15.03
CA GLN A 159 11.96 -13.09 -14.23
C GLN A 159 12.48 -13.85 -13.00
N GLY A 160 12.04 -15.08 -12.76
CA GLY A 160 12.47 -15.90 -11.63
C GLY A 160 11.96 -15.41 -10.28
N LEU A 161 10.88 -14.64 -10.25
CA LEU A 161 10.25 -14.10 -9.03
C LEU A 161 9.37 -15.11 -8.32
N LEU A 162 8.87 -16.14 -9.00
CA LEU A 162 7.97 -17.15 -8.41
C LEU A 162 8.73 -18.40 -7.94
N ARG A 163 9.74 -18.18 -7.09
CA ARG A 163 10.49 -19.26 -6.41
C ARG A 163 10.68 -18.97 -4.92
N PRO A 164 10.73 -20.00 -4.05
CA PRO A 164 11.02 -19.79 -2.64
C PRO A 164 12.35 -19.07 -2.44
N ARG A 165 12.36 -17.97 -1.69
CA ARG A 165 13.58 -17.17 -1.44
C ARG A 165 13.48 -16.34 -0.17
N VAL A 166 14.62 -15.82 0.28
CA VAL A 166 14.66 -14.82 1.35
C VAL A 166 14.32 -13.44 0.77
N VAL A 167 13.54 -12.66 1.51
CA VAL A 167 13.14 -11.27 1.19
C VAL A 167 13.37 -10.37 2.40
N ASP A 168 13.25 -9.05 2.26
CA ASP A 168 13.38 -8.17 3.44
C ASP A 168 12.18 -8.35 4.38
N TYR A 169 10.99 -8.41 3.79
CA TYR A 169 9.72 -8.60 4.48
C TYR A 169 8.64 -9.07 3.49
N GLY A 170 7.50 -9.54 3.99
CA GLY A 170 6.25 -9.65 3.21
C GLY A 170 5.05 -9.10 3.98
N SER A 171 4.03 -8.63 3.28
CA SER A 171 2.85 -8.02 3.90
C SER A 171 2.12 -8.96 4.88
N ALA A 172 1.69 -8.41 6.03
CA ALA A 172 0.84 -9.12 6.98
C ALA A 172 -0.58 -9.41 6.46
N ALA A 173 -0.89 -9.05 5.21
CA ALA A 173 -2.12 -9.48 4.55
C ALA A 173 -2.25 -11.01 4.46
N ALA A 174 -1.12 -11.73 4.39
CA ALA A 174 -1.07 -13.19 4.45
C ALA A 174 0.34 -13.66 4.85
N LEU A 175 0.62 -13.74 6.16
CA LEU A 175 1.97 -13.96 6.72
C LEU A 175 1.94 -14.98 7.86
N LEU A 176 2.83 -15.97 7.81
CA LEU A 176 3.09 -16.91 8.90
C LEU A 176 4.25 -16.42 9.76
N ILE A 177 4.10 -16.46 11.09
CA ILE A 177 5.17 -16.28 12.08
C ILE A 177 5.05 -17.37 13.15
N ARG A 178 6.17 -17.96 13.59
CA ARG A 178 6.16 -18.90 14.73
C ARG A 178 5.68 -18.18 15.99
N ARG A 179 4.73 -18.77 16.72
CA ARG A 179 4.16 -18.15 17.93
C ARG A 179 5.24 -17.81 18.95
N SER A 180 6.19 -18.72 19.18
CA SER A 180 7.30 -18.48 20.11
C SER A 180 8.09 -17.23 19.76
N LEU A 181 8.48 -17.07 18.49
CA LEU A 181 9.22 -15.88 18.04
C LEU A 181 8.40 -14.60 18.17
N PHE A 182 7.10 -14.65 17.87
CA PHE A 182 6.20 -13.50 18.04
C PHE A 182 6.11 -13.08 19.51
N VAL A 183 5.98 -14.04 20.42
CA VAL A 183 5.93 -13.81 21.87
C VAL A 183 7.26 -13.28 22.39
N ASP A 184 8.38 -13.86 21.97
CA ASP A 184 9.74 -13.43 22.35
C ASP A 184 9.99 -11.97 21.95
N LEU A 185 9.53 -11.59 20.76
CA LEU A 185 9.59 -10.22 20.25
C LEU A 185 8.57 -9.27 20.91
N GLY A 186 7.65 -9.76 21.73
CA GLY A 186 6.59 -8.93 22.31
C GLY A 186 5.52 -8.45 21.33
N GLY A 187 5.40 -9.11 20.17
CA GLY A 187 4.41 -8.82 19.13
C GLY A 187 4.68 -7.57 18.30
N TYR A 188 3.61 -7.03 17.72
CA TYR A 188 3.63 -5.76 16.99
C TYR A 188 3.90 -4.59 17.94
N ASP A 189 4.73 -3.64 17.49
CA ASP A 189 5.16 -2.52 18.31
C ASP A 189 4.14 -1.35 18.24
N PRO A 190 3.63 -0.86 19.38
CA PRO A 190 2.73 0.29 19.45
C PRO A 190 3.26 1.57 18.82
N LEU A 191 4.58 1.66 18.57
CA LEU A 191 5.19 2.75 17.82
C LEU A 191 4.48 3.03 16.48
N PHE A 192 3.93 1.99 15.85
CA PHE A 192 3.29 2.02 14.54
C PHE A 192 1.75 2.05 14.60
N GLU A 193 1.15 2.16 15.79
CA GLU A 193 -0.29 2.38 15.91
C GLU A 193 -0.69 3.73 15.28
N PRO A 194 -1.79 3.81 14.51
CA PRO A 194 -2.81 2.77 14.34
C PRO A 194 -2.56 1.82 13.14
N ALA A 195 -1.65 2.13 12.22
CA ALA A 195 -1.38 1.30 11.05
C ALA A 195 -0.08 1.69 10.33
N TYR A 196 0.34 0.81 9.44
CA TYR A 196 1.50 0.86 8.55
C TYR A 196 2.85 0.73 9.26
N TYR A 197 3.75 0.01 8.58
CA TYR A 197 5.11 -0.32 9.03
C TYR A 197 5.21 -1.26 10.23
N GLU A 198 4.11 -1.62 10.89
CA GLU A 198 4.10 -2.56 12.01
C GLU A 198 4.58 -3.97 11.59
N ASP A 199 4.23 -4.41 10.38
CA ASP A 199 4.61 -5.69 9.82
C ASP A 199 6.03 -5.70 9.23
N VAL A 200 6.44 -4.59 8.62
CA VAL A 200 7.83 -4.37 8.19
C VAL A 200 8.75 -4.40 9.41
N ASP A 201 8.43 -3.64 10.46
CA ASP A 201 9.21 -3.56 11.69
C ASP A 201 9.35 -4.92 12.38
N LEU A 202 8.25 -5.66 12.54
CA LEU A 202 8.26 -6.97 13.17
C LEU A 202 9.22 -7.93 12.44
N GLN A 203 9.24 -7.90 11.11
CA GLN A 203 10.11 -8.74 10.30
C GLN A 203 11.56 -8.28 10.33
N LEU A 204 11.83 -6.98 10.38
CA LEU A 204 13.19 -6.49 10.60
C LEU A 204 13.73 -6.87 11.99
N ARG A 205 12.89 -6.85 13.03
CA ARG A 205 13.25 -7.36 14.37
C ARG A 205 13.50 -8.87 14.38
N LEU A 206 12.73 -9.66 13.63
CA LEU A 206 13.03 -11.08 13.42
C LEU A 206 14.42 -11.25 12.79
N ARG A 207 14.79 -10.38 11.84
CA ARG A 207 16.12 -10.42 11.22
C ARG A 207 17.24 -9.95 12.18
N GLU A 208 17.00 -9.00 13.08
CA GLU A 208 17.96 -8.66 14.17
C GLU A 208 18.26 -9.88 15.07
N LEU A 209 17.32 -10.82 15.19
CA LEU A 209 17.50 -12.12 15.85
C LEU A 209 18.18 -13.19 14.97
N GLY A 210 18.71 -12.81 13.80
CA GLY A 210 19.34 -13.73 12.84
C GLY A 210 18.35 -14.62 12.08
N ARG A 211 17.04 -14.33 12.16
CA ARG A 211 16.01 -15.09 11.44
C ARG A 211 15.86 -14.59 10.01
N SER A 212 15.55 -15.50 9.09
CA SER A 212 15.30 -15.15 7.68
C SER A 212 13.80 -14.98 7.41
N ILE A 213 13.43 -14.06 6.54
CA ILE A 213 12.05 -13.93 6.06
C ILE A 213 11.95 -14.65 4.73
N TRP A 214 11.09 -15.67 4.67
CA TRP A 214 10.90 -16.45 3.45
C TRP A 214 9.68 -15.99 2.69
N PHE A 215 9.77 -16.01 1.37
CA PHE A 215 8.63 -15.92 0.45
C PHE A 215 8.33 -17.32 -0.08
N GLU A 216 7.07 -17.74 -0.07
CA GLU A 216 6.60 -19.03 -0.60
C GLU A 216 5.57 -18.82 -1.72
N PRO A 217 5.95 -18.97 -3.00
CA PRO A 217 5.05 -18.73 -4.14
C PRO A 217 3.89 -19.73 -4.27
N ALA A 218 3.98 -20.93 -3.68
CA ALA A 218 2.88 -21.88 -3.65
C ALA A 218 1.77 -21.47 -2.66
N ALA A 219 2.10 -20.67 -1.65
CA ALA A 219 1.13 -20.05 -0.76
C ALA A 219 0.47 -18.86 -1.46
N ARG A 220 -0.59 -19.13 -2.24
CA ARG A 220 -1.26 -18.12 -3.08
C ARG A 220 -2.50 -17.53 -2.41
N VAL A 221 -2.62 -16.21 -2.49
CA VAL A 221 -3.77 -15.44 -1.95
C VAL A 221 -4.17 -14.34 -2.93
N VAL A 222 -5.45 -14.30 -3.28
CA VAL A 222 -6.03 -13.12 -3.92
C VAL A 222 -6.35 -12.11 -2.83
N HIS A 223 -5.83 -10.89 -2.93
CA HIS A 223 -6.00 -9.86 -1.91
C HIS A 223 -6.58 -8.58 -2.52
N HIS A 224 -7.75 -8.17 -2.04
CA HIS A 224 -8.42 -6.95 -2.49
C HIS A 224 -7.86 -5.73 -1.75
N SER A 225 -6.58 -5.43 -1.99
CA SER A 225 -5.81 -4.48 -1.19
C SER A 225 -6.51 -3.15 -0.91
N GLY A 226 -6.68 -2.86 0.38
CA GLY A 226 -7.15 -1.57 0.84
C GLY A 226 -8.64 -1.34 0.61
N LEU A 227 -9.48 -2.36 0.66
CA LEU A 227 -10.92 -2.13 0.62
C LEU A 227 -11.42 -1.39 1.88
N SER A 228 -10.96 -1.79 3.06
CA SER A 228 -11.46 -1.27 4.35
C SER A 228 -11.19 0.22 4.59
N THR A 229 -10.15 0.77 3.96
CA THR A 229 -9.73 2.17 4.10
C THR A 229 -9.85 2.97 2.79
N ARG A 230 -10.50 2.43 1.75
CA ARG A 230 -10.61 3.07 0.43
C ARG A 230 -11.25 4.46 0.49
N SER A 231 -12.22 4.65 1.39
CA SER A 231 -12.90 5.92 1.63
C SER A 231 -12.14 6.87 2.55
N ASP A 232 -11.11 6.38 3.26
CA ASP A 232 -10.51 7.06 4.41
C ASP A 232 -9.08 7.52 4.04
N GLN A 233 -8.94 8.20 2.90
CA GLN A 233 -7.64 8.62 2.33
C GLN A 233 -6.79 9.45 3.30
N TRP A 234 -7.43 10.29 4.13
CA TRP A 234 -6.75 11.11 5.12
C TRP A 234 -6.16 10.28 6.26
N PHE A 235 -6.88 9.25 6.72
CA PHE A 235 -6.35 8.29 7.70
C PHE A 235 -5.14 7.56 7.13
N ARG A 236 -5.21 7.12 5.87
CA ARG A 236 -4.08 6.44 5.22
C ARG A 236 -2.85 7.31 5.15
N TRP A 237 -3.04 8.53 4.64
CA TRP A 237 -1.97 9.50 4.50
C TRP A 237 -1.36 9.81 5.87
N PHE A 238 -2.21 10.06 6.86
CA PHE A 238 -1.79 10.28 8.23
C PHE A 238 -0.94 9.15 8.81
N ALA A 239 -1.50 7.93 8.85
CA ALA A 239 -0.85 6.79 9.45
C ALA A 239 0.46 6.44 8.72
N ALA A 240 0.46 6.48 7.38
CA ALA A 240 1.66 6.19 6.59
C ALA A 240 2.78 7.21 6.82
N ASN A 241 2.47 8.51 6.88
CA ASN A 241 3.50 9.53 7.13
C ASN A 241 4.06 9.44 8.56
N ARG A 242 3.18 9.38 9.57
CA ARG A 242 3.62 9.29 10.97
C ARG A 242 4.43 8.02 11.23
N SER A 243 3.90 6.86 10.85
CA SER A 243 4.57 5.58 11.05
C SER A 243 5.82 5.47 10.18
N GLY A 244 5.82 6.03 8.97
CA GLY A 244 6.98 6.07 8.09
C GLY A 244 8.14 6.89 8.64
N GLN A 245 7.88 8.05 9.25
CA GLN A 245 8.94 8.83 9.91
C GLN A 245 9.55 8.07 11.09
N ARG A 246 8.70 7.49 11.96
CA ARG A 246 9.15 6.64 13.08
C ARG A 246 9.92 5.41 12.59
N PHE A 247 9.51 4.84 11.47
CA PHE A 247 10.22 3.74 10.83
C PHE A 247 11.60 4.18 10.35
N ILE A 248 11.71 5.34 9.68
CA ILE A 248 12.98 5.91 9.23
C ILE A 248 13.91 6.16 10.42
N GLU A 249 13.43 6.80 11.47
CA GLU A 249 14.20 7.06 12.70
C GLU A 249 14.66 5.76 13.36
N ARG A 250 13.75 4.79 13.51
CA ARG A 250 14.05 3.50 14.11
C ARG A 250 15.07 2.75 13.28
N TRP A 251 14.91 2.67 11.97
CA TRP A 251 15.72 1.80 11.12
C TRP A 251 16.83 2.52 10.35
N ALA A 252 17.18 3.75 10.72
CA ALA A 252 18.14 4.60 10.02
C ALA A 252 19.47 3.89 9.67
N GLU A 253 20.01 3.09 10.59
CA GLU A 253 21.24 2.32 10.37
C GLU A 253 21.06 1.26 9.28
N MET A 254 19.98 0.47 9.33
CA MET A 254 19.68 -0.52 8.29
C MET A 254 19.43 0.17 6.95
N LEU A 255 18.66 1.25 6.95
CA LEU A 255 18.31 2.04 5.77
C LEU A 255 19.55 2.64 5.08
N SER A 256 20.60 2.96 5.82
CA SER A 256 21.88 3.43 5.25
C SER A 256 22.56 2.38 4.35
N THR A 257 22.23 1.10 4.55
CA THR A 257 22.73 -0.05 3.78
C THR A 257 21.65 -0.69 2.91
N ALA A 258 20.44 -0.12 2.89
CA ALA A 258 19.33 -0.69 2.16
C ALA A 258 19.60 -0.65 0.64
N PRO A 259 19.18 -1.70 -0.08
CA PRO A 259 19.39 -1.80 -1.51
C PRO A 259 18.67 -0.69 -2.29
N SER A 260 19.21 -0.36 -3.47
CA SER A 260 18.46 0.39 -4.48
C SER A 260 17.34 -0.50 -5.07
N PRO A 261 16.30 0.09 -5.69
CA PRO A 261 15.22 -0.68 -6.30
C PRO A 261 15.68 -1.76 -7.29
N ASP A 262 16.71 -1.46 -8.09
CA ASP A 262 17.23 -2.34 -9.13
C ASP A 262 18.34 -3.30 -8.65
N SER A 263 18.67 -3.29 -7.36
CA SER A 263 19.66 -4.21 -6.80
C SER A 263 19.19 -5.68 -6.93
N PRO A 264 20.11 -6.67 -6.97
CA PRO A 264 19.75 -8.08 -7.00
C PRO A 264 18.73 -8.49 -5.93
N LEU A 265 17.92 -9.51 -6.24
CA LEU A 265 16.82 -9.99 -5.38
C LEU A 265 17.29 -10.47 -4.00
N ASP A 266 18.49 -11.05 -3.94
CA ASP A 266 19.12 -11.59 -2.75
C ASP A 266 19.92 -10.54 -1.97
N TYR A 267 20.03 -9.31 -2.48
CA TYR A 267 20.66 -8.20 -1.78
C TYR A 267 19.65 -7.53 -0.84
N LEU A 268 19.83 -7.79 0.46
CA LEU A 268 18.98 -7.31 1.55
C LEU A 268 19.72 -6.25 2.37
N GLY A 269 18.99 -5.28 2.93
CA GLY A 269 19.59 -4.28 3.83
C GLY A 269 20.14 -4.93 5.10
N ASN A 270 21.27 -4.45 5.63
CA ASN A 270 21.88 -5.04 6.82
C ASN A 270 21.13 -4.62 8.09
N VAL A 271 20.43 -5.57 8.69
CA VAL A 271 19.89 -5.42 10.04
C VAL A 271 21.00 -5.75 11.04
N GLY A 272 21.43 -4.75 11.81
CA GLY A 272 22.42 -4.97 12.88
C GLY A 272 21.94 -6.00 13.92
N SER A 273 22.82 -6.43 14.81
CA SER A 273 22.49 -7.37 15.90
C SER A 273 21.97 -6.69 17.18
N ARG A 274 21.64 -5.39 17.10
CA ARG A 274 21.20 -4.61 18.25
C ARG A 274 19.68 -4.67 18.37
N MET A 275 19.20 -5.63 19.16
CA MET A 275 17.76 -5.76 19.45
C MET A 275 17.18 -4.44 19.95
N ARG A 276 16.23 -3.90 19.19
CA ARG A 276 15.57 -2.64 19.55
C ARG A 276 14.49 -2.89 20.60
N PRO A 277 14.44 -2.11 21.69
CA PRO A 277 13.44 -2.29 22.73
C PRO A 277 12.05 -2.08 22.16
N VAL A 278 11.13 -2.97 22.52
CA VAL A 278 9.70 -2.85 22.20
C VAL A 278 9.02 -2.16 23.37
N VAL A 279 8.28 -1.09 23.08
CA VAL A 279 7.43 -0.46 24.09
C VAL A 279 6.22 -1.36 24.28
N ARG A 280 6.20 -2.17 25.34
CA ARG A 280 5.01 -2.95 25.68
C ARG A 280 3.98 -2.03 26.35
N THR A 281 2.92 -1.65 25.63
CA THR A 281 1.70 -1.18 26.28
C THR A 281 0.93 -2.39 26.78
N SER A 282 0.64 -2.46 28.08
CA SER A 282 -0.19 -3.53 28.62
C SER A 282 -1.60 -3.41 28.03
N VAL A 283 -1.96 -4.35 27.16
CA VAL A 283 -3.29 -4.40 26.51
C VAL A 283 -4.42 -4.64 27.54
N ALA A 284 -4.07 -4.99 28.78
CA ALA A 284 -4.99 -5.36 29.84
C ALA A 284 -5.86 -4.22 30.42
N SER A 285 -5.70 -2.97 29.98
CA SER A 285 -6.41 -1.83 30.60
C SER A 285 -6.78 -0.69 29.64
N VAL A 286 -6.94 -0.96 28.35
CA VAL A 286 -7.41 0.09 27.43
C VAL A 286 -8.93 0.25 27.59
N ASP A 287 -9.32 1.05 28.59
CA ASP A 287 -10.69 1.51 28.78
C ASP A 287 -11.17 2.28 27.53
N ILE A 288 -12.48 2.30 27.32
CA ILE A 288 -13.14 2.97 26.17
C ILE A 288 -12.75 4.47 26.09
N ASP A 289 -12.40 5.08 27.21
CA ASP A 289 -11.95 6.48 27.33
C ASP A 289 -10.51 6.71 26.79
N ASP A 290 -9.70 5.66 26.66
CA ASP A 290 -8.33 5.73 26.16
C ASP A 290 -8.25 5.68 24.62
N SER A 291 -9.25 5.14 23.90
CA SER A 291 -9.27 5.20 22.43
C SER A 291 -9.33 6.64 21.92
N ASP A 292 -10.15 7.48 22.56
CA ASP A 292 -10.29 8.89 22.17
C ASP A 292 -9.04 9.68 22.56
N ARG A 293 -8.40 9.35 23.69
CA ARG A 293 -7.09 9.91 24.04
C ARG A 293 -6.01 9.50 23.07
N MET A 294 -6.00 8.24 22.64
CA MET A 294 -5.07 7.72 21.65
C MET A 294 -5.29 8.45 20.31
N ALA A 295 -6.53 8.49 19.81
CA ALA A 295 -6.88 9.22 18.59
C ALA A 295 -6.52 10.72 18.67
N LEU A 296 -6.75 11.36 19.83
CA LEU A 296 -6.43 12.77 20.06
C LEU A 296 -4.92 13.01 20.17
N ALA A 297 -4.18 12.12 20.84
CA ALA A 297 -2.72 12.19 20.92
C ALA A 297 -2.09 11.99 19.54
N ILE A 298 -2.56 10.99 18.81
CA ILE A 298 -2.22 10.69 17.42
C ILE A 298 -2.50 11.91 16.52
N ALA A 299 -3.67 12.54 16.65
CA ALA A 299 -4.02 13.74 15.89
C ALA A 299 -3.17 14.96 16.26
N LYS A 300 -2.82 15.13 17.55
CA LYS A 300 -1.93 16.20 18.03
C LYS A 300 -0.50 16.05 17.50
N ASP A 301 0.08 14.85 17.63
CA ASP A 301 1.39 14.52 17.08
C ASP A 301 1.42 14.80 15.58
N TYR A 302 0.31 14.50 14.89
CA TYR A 302 0.23 14.81 13.47
C TYR A 302 0.18 16.28 13.14
N ALA A 303 -0.67 17.03 13.85
CA ALA A 303 -0.79 18.46 13.64
C ALA A 303 0.57 19.13 13.86
N ALA A 304 1.34 18.68 14.86
CA ALA A 304 2.69 19.15 15.11
C ALA A 304 3.66 18.80 13.96
N TRP A 305 3.61 17.57 13.45
CA TRP A 305 4.43 17.17 12.31
C TRP A 305 4.06 17.93 11.03
N LEU A 306 2.77 18.09 10.73
CA LEU A 306 2.26 18.88 9.62
C LEU A 306 2.75 20.33 9.70
N ALA A 307 2.71 20.92 10.90
CA ALA A 307 3.25 22.25 11.13
C ALA A 307 4.76 22.29 10.84
N ALA A 308 5.53 21.31 11.31
CA ALA A 308 6.96 21.23 11.03
C ALA A 308 7.27 21.06 9.53
N GLN A 309 6.48 20.27 8.80
CA GLN A 309 6.64 20.13 7.35
C GLN A 309 6.23 21.38 6.58
N LEU A 310 5.17 22.07 7.03
CA LEU A 310 4.79 23.35 6.48
C LEU A 310 5.87 24.41 6.72
N ASP A 311 6.48 24.41 7.91
CA ASP A 311 7.61 25.29 8.24
C ASP A 311 8.82 24.98 7.36
N GLN A 312 9.16 23.70 7.18
CA GLN A 312 10.25 23.28 6.29
C GLN A 312 9.98 23.69 4.84
N ALA A 313 8.81 23.39 4.30
CA ALA A 313 8.43 23.78 2.94
C ALA A 313 8.42 25.31 2.77
N THR A 314 8.00 26.07 3.79
CA THR A 314 8.06 27.53 3.79
C THR A 314 9.50 28.03 3.76
N ASN A 315 10.39 27.40 4.51
CA ASN A 315 11.81 27.72 4.49
C ASN A 315 12.47 27.38 3.15
N ASP A 316 12.11 26.25 2.54
CA ASP A 316 12.59 25.85 1.22
C ASP A 316 12.13 26.84 0.15
N VAL A 317 10.86 27.26 0.17
CA VAL A 317 10.35 28.30 -0.73
C VAL A 317 11.10 29.62 -0.54
N LYS A 318 11.36 30.03 0.72
CA LYS A 318 12.16 31.24 0.99
C LYS A 318 13.59 31.11 0.47
N ALA A 319 14.23 29.96 0.66
CA ALA A 319 15.57 29.70 0.17
C ALA A 319 15.62 29.76 -1.37
N LEU A 320 14.66 29.13 -2.05
CA LEU A 320 14.51 29.19 -3.50
C LEU A 320 14.22 30.61 -3.99
N GLN A 321 13.42 31.40 -3.27
CA GLN A 321 13.18 32.81 -3.58
C GLN A 321 14.44 33.67 -3.44
N GLN A 322 15.25 33.44 -2.40
CA GLN A 322 16.53 34.12 -2.18
C GLN A 322 17.54 33.75 -3.27
N GLU A 323 17.64 32.47 -3.60
CA GLU A 323 18.49 31.97 -4.68
C GLU A 323 18.07 32.59 -6.01
N ALA A 324 16.77 32.55 -6.34
CA ALA A 324 16.22 33.18 -7.52
C ALA A 324 16.47 34.70 -7.57
N ALA A 325 16.40 35.39 -6.42
CA ALA A 325 16.71 36.82 -6.32
C ALA A 325 18.21 37.12 -6.52
N SER A 326 19.08 36.17 -6.22
CA SER A 326 20.54 36.30 -6.38
C SER A 326 21.06 35.92 -7.77
N LEU A 327 20.20 35.44 -8.67
CA LEU A 327 20.59 35.04 -10.02
C LEU A 327 21.13 36.24 -10.83
N PRO A 328 22.37 36.16 -11.36
CA PRO A 328 22.94 37.21 -12.19
C PRO A 328 22.09 37.45 -13.45
N GLY A 329 21.74 38.70 -13.74
CA GLY A 329 20.97 39.08 -14.93
C GLY A 329 19.45 38.94 -14.82
N ARG A 330 18.91 38.58 -13.65
CA ARG A 330 17.45 38.54 -13.38
C ARG A 330 16.77 39.85 -13.75
N ASP A 331 17.30 40.99 -13.28
CA ASP A 331 16.67 42.29 -13.51
C ASP A 331 16.69 42.68 -15.00
N ALA A 332 17.71 42.24 -15.74
CA ALA A 332 17.78 42.42 -17.19
C ALA A 332 16.72 41.57 -17.92
N LEU A 333 16.54 40.31 -17.53
CA LEU A 333 15.50 39.41 -18.06
C LEU A 333 14.09 39.91 -17.72
N VAL A 334 13.86 40.39 -16.50
CA VAL A 334 12.57 40.96 -16.09
C VAL A 334 12.26 42.24 -16.86
N ALA A 335 13.26 43.11 -17.07
CA ALA A 335 13.11 44.31 -17.89
C ALA A 335 12.82 43.97 -19.36
N GLU A 336 13.50 42.96 -19.93
CA GLU A 336 13.28 42.52 -21.31
C GLU A 336 11.88 41.91 -21.51
N ILE A 337 11.39 41.13 -20.55
CA ILE A 337 10.02 40.60 -20.54
C ILE A 337 8.98 41.73 -20.42
N ALA A 338 9.24 42.75 -19.60
CA ALA A 338 8.34 43.90 -19.48
C ALA A 338 8.21 44.67 -20.81
N VAL A 339 9.34 44.90 -21.49
CA VAL A 339 9.37 45.53 -22.83
C VAL A 339 8.64 44.69 -23.87
N LEU A 340 8.80 43.36 -23.84
CA LEU A 340 8.08 42.45 -24.73
C LEU A 340 6.57 42.46 -24.48
N ASN A 341 6.13 42.54 -23.23
CA ASN A 341 4.71 42.61 -22.87
C ASN A 341 4.07 43.96 -23.27
N GLU A 342 4.76 45.08 -23.10
CA GLU A 342 4.28 46.38 -23.61
C GLU A 342 4.13 46.37 -25.14
N ARG A 343 5.08 45.75 -25.85
CA ARG A 343 4.98 45.56 -27.30
C ARG A 343 3.80 44.68 -27.70
N LEU A 344 3.54 43.61 -26.96
CA LEU A 344 2.41 42.71 -27.20
C LEU A 344 1.06 43.43 -26.98
N GLN A 345 0.96 44.25 -25.93
CA GLN A 345 -0.23 45.04 -25.66
C GLN A 345 -0.43 46.19 -26.65
N ALA A 346 0.64 46.84 -27.10
CA ALA A 346 0.59 47.85 -28.16
C ALA A 346 0.16 47.27 -29.52
N GLN A 347 0.51 46.02 -29.82
CA GLN A 347 0.02 45.29 -31.00
C GLN A 347 -1.44 44.82 -30.87
N SER A 348 -2.02 44.87 -29.67
CA SER A 348 -3.39 44.44 -29.38
C SER A 348 -4.43 45.58 -29.36
N ALA A 349 -4.06 46.79 -29.81
CA ALA A 349 -5.01 47.89 -29.99
C ALA A 349 -5.98 47.60 -31.17
N PRO A 350 -7.28 47.93 -31.06
CA PRO A 350 -8.32 47.36 -31.92
C PRO A 350 -8.32 47.97 -33.33
N THR A 351 -8.00 47.16 -34.34
CA THR A 351 -8.36 47.45 -35.73
C THR A 351 -9.86 47.24 -35.93
N ALA A 352 -10.57 48.36 -36.00
CA ALA A 352 -11.80 48.64 -36.72
C ALA A 352 -12.75 47.47 -37.08
N ALA A 353 -13.94 47.53 -36.46
CA ALA A 353 -15.26 47.07 -36.88
C ALA A 353 -15.40 46.38 -38.26
N ILE A 354 -15.89 45.14 -38.25
CA ILE A 354 -16.63 44.55 -39.37
C ILE A 354 -18.11 44.50 -38.96
N ASP A 355 -18.91 45.27 -39.70
CA ASP A 355 -20.36 45.45 -39.57
C ASP A 355 -21.12 44.18 -40.01
N LEU A 356 -21.77 43.52 -39.05
CA LEU A 356 -22.53 42.27 -39.25
C LEU A 356 -23.88 42.46 -39.97
N LYS A 357 -24.18 43.63 -40.55
CA LYS A 357 -25.47 43.90 -41.23
C LYS A 357 -25.52 43.59 -42.73
N ASN A 358 -24.44 43.14 -43.38
CA ASN A 358 -24.41 43.01 -44.86
C ASN A 358 -24.22 41.61 -45.46
N ILE A 359 -24.41 40.52 -44.71
CA ILE A 359 -24.49 39.19 -45.31
C ILE A 359 -25.70 38.45 -44.74
N ILE A 360 -26.87 38.67 -45.36
CA ILE A 360 -27.96 37.72 -45.65
C ILE A 360 -29.18 38.55 -46.08
N VAL A 361 -29.31 38.86 -47.38
CA VAL A 361 -30.59 38.84 -48.11
C VAL A 361 -30.33 38.45 -49.57
N SER A 362 -31.18 37.54 -50.06
CA SER A 362 -31.38 37.02 -51.42
C SER A 362 -30.66 35.67 -51.69
N LYS A 363 -31.35 34.56 -51.97
CA LYS A 363 -32.71 34.38 -52.50
C LYS A 363 -33.45 33.19 -51.84
N ARG A 364 -34.73 33.44 -51.57
CA ARG A 364 -35.80 32.46 -51.33
C ARG A 364 -36.20 31.75 -52.64
N ASN A 365 -36.88 30.60 -52.43
CA ASN A 365 -37.67 29.75 -53.34
C ASN A 365 -36.84 28.56 -53.88
N VAL A 366 -37.22 27.29 -53.65
CA VAL A 366 -38.55 26.70 -53.82
C VAL A 366 -38.85 25.59 -52.78
N ARG A 367 -40.14 25.54 -52.42
CA ARG A 367 -40.87 24.56 -51.62
C ARG A 367 -40.70 23.08 -52.03
N ARG A 368 -40.86 22.24 -51.00
CA ARG A 368 -41.56 20.92 -50.95
C ARG A 368 -40.91 19.71 -51.62
N GLY A 369 -40.79 18.63 -50.83
CA GLY A 369 -40.77 17.26 -51.32
C GLY A 369 -40.22 16.28 -50.28
N ARG A 370 -41.07 15.39 -49.78
CA ARG A 370 -40.70 14.21 -48.99
C ARG A 370 -39.95 13.19 -49.88
N GLU A 371 -39.36 12.21 -49.20
CA GLU A 371 -38.95 10.86 -49.67
C GLU A 371 -37.52 10.72 -50.18
N GLY A 372 -36.92 9.56 -49.86
CA GLY A 372 -35.79 9.03 -50.62
C GLY A 372 -34.62 8.59 -49.76
N ALA A 373 -34.56 7.29 -49.52
CA ALA A 373 -33.48 6.58 -48.86
C ALA A 373 -32.11 6.65 -49.59
N LYS A 374 -31.07 6.25 -48.84
CA LYS A 374 -29.80 5.63 -49.29
C LYS A 374 -28.85 6.51 -50.15
N ALA A 375 -27.69 6.84 -49.60
CA ALA A 375 -26.47 6.04 -49.80
C ALA A 375 -25.20 6.78 -49.32
N GLN A 376 -24.32 5.98 -48.70
CA GLN A 376 -22.85 6.11 -48.66
C GLN A 376 -22.19 7.24 -47.86
N ARG A 377 -21.73 6.84 -46.66
CA ARG A 377 -20.31 6.75 -46.28
C ARG A 377 -19.36 7.73 -46.98
N THR A 378 -18.90 8.74 -46.24
CA THR A 378 -17.49 9.03 -45.89
C THR A 378 -17.38 10.44 -45.31
N ARG A 379 -17.61 10.61 -44.01
CA ARG A 379 -17.16 11.81 -43.25
C ARG A 379 -16.84 11.43 -41.81
N SER A 380 -15.68 10.81 -41.63
CA SER A 380 -14.99 10.71 -40.34
C SER A 380 -13.49 10.83 -40.57
N THR A 381 -13.06 11.96 -41.13
CA THR A 381 -11.64 12.33 -41.22
C THR A 381 -11.57 13.84 -41.43
N GLU A 382 -11.69 14.61 -40.36
CA GLU A 382 -11.21 16.00 -40.32
C GLU A 382 -11.04 16.54 -38.88
N ASN A 383 -11.50 15.81 -37.85
CA ASN A 383 -11.11 16.06 -36.45
C ASN A 383 -9.92 15.20 -35.97
N ASP A 384 -9.47 14.20 -36.74
CA ASP A 384 -8.35 13.31 -36.36
C ASP A 384 -6.96 13.80 -36.78
N LEU A 385 -6.86 14.94 -37.46
CA LEU A 385 -5.57 15.53 -37.87
C LEU A 385 -4.99 16.55 -36.87
N VAL A 386 -5.76 17.00 -35.86
CA VAL A 386 -5.28 17.98 -34.88
C VAL A 386 -4.77 17.32 -33.59
N LEU A 387 -5.16 16.08 -33.28
CA LEU A 387 -4.67 15.31 -32.12
C LEU A 387 -3.37 14.51 -32.40
N GLY A 388 -3.09 14.19 -33.67
CA GLY A 388 -1.91 13.43 -34.09
C GLY A 388 -0.58 14.21 -34.03
N GLU A 389 -0.60 15.52 -34.21
CA GLU A 389 0.62 16.35 -34.17
C GLU A 389 1.02 16.78 -32.74
N ALA A 390 0.06 16.90 -31.82
CA ALA A 390 0.32 17.23 -30.42
C ALA A 390 1.01 16.09 -29.63
N MET A 391 0.75 14.82 -29.99
CA MET A 391 1.36 13.66 -29.32
C MET A 391 2.78 13.34 -29.80
N ARG A 392 3.21 13.80 -31.00
CA ARG A 392 4.60 13.62 -31.46
C ARG A 392 5.57 14.65 -30.86
N ALA A 393 5.13 15.88 -30.60
CA ALA A 393 5.99 16.93 -30.03
C ALA A 393 6.39 16.70 -28.56
N THR A 394 5.65 15.86 -27.82
CA THR A 394 5.94 15.56 -26.42
C THR A 394 6.91 14.37 -26.25
N ALA A 395 7.02 13.49 -27.25
CA ALA A 395 7.86 12.30 -27.21
C ALA A 395 9.36 12.54 -27.51
N GLU A 396 9.73 13.70 -28.07
CA GLU A 396 11.15 14.04 -28.34
C GLU A 396 11.83 14.84 -27.23
N ARG A 397 11.11 15.37 -26.23
CA ARG A 397 11.70 16.23 -25.16
C ARG A 397 12.20 15.48 -23.92
N THR A 398 11.98 14.18 -23.79
CA THR A 398 12.33 13.41 -22.57
C THR A 398 13.55 12.50 -22.72
N LYS A 399 14.28 12.55 -23.84
CA LYS A 399 15.56 11.87 -24.00
C LYS A 399 16.67 12.92 -23.99
N TRP A 400 17.70 12.69 -23.18
CA TRP A 400 18.95 13.46 -23.00
C TRP A 400 19.01 14.46 -21.85
N ARG A 401 19.50 13.99 -20.67
CA ARG A 401 20.61 14.62 -19.91
C ARG A 401 21.03 13.72 -18.72
N TRP A 402 21.87 12.74 -19.00
CA TRP A 402 22.83 12.18 -18.04
C TRP A 402 24.17 12.09 -18.77
N LYS A 403 25.07 13.05 -18.53
CA LYS A 403 26.52 12.91 -18.73
C LYS A 403 27.28 14.08 -18.11
N ARG A 404 28.09 13.73 -17.10
CA ARG A 404 29.44 14.19 -16.74
C ARG A 404 29.61 14.94 -15.42
N SER A 405 30.23 14.24 -14.47
CA SER A 405 31.55 14.52 -13.90
C SER A 405 31.91 13.29 -13.05
N SER A 406 33.05 12.62 -13.15
CA SER A 406 34.27 12.72 -13.98
C SER A 406 34.87 11.32 -14.03
#